data_AF-Z9JJI6-F1
#
_entry.id   AF-Z9JJI6-F1
#
_cell.length_a   1.000
_cell.length_b   1.000
_cell.length_c   1.000
_cell.angle_alpha   90.00
_cell.angle_beta   90.00
_cell.angle_gamma   90.00
#
_symmetry.space_group_name_H-M   'P 1'
#
loop_
_entity.id
_entity.type
_entity.pdbx_description
1 polymer ?
#
loop_
_entity_poly.entity_id
_entity_poly.type
_entity_poly.pdbx_seq_one_letter_code
_entity_poly.pdbx_strand_id
1 'polypeptide(L)' 'MQLTQGQQDVIAADGHLLIVGGPGSGKTTISILKAAQIVEKHLWSGQSILFLSFARATISCVVAAIEYERNLPSCTAETH' A
#
# COMPACT_ATOMS: atom_id res chain seq x y z
N MET A 1 -5.00 -10.10 5.66
CA MET A 1 -4.81 -9.02 6.66
C MET A 1 -6.15 -8.33 6.85
N GLN A 2 -6.58 -8.00 8.08
CA GLN A 2 -7.84 -7.28 8.31
C GLN A 2 -7.57 -5.78 8.42
N LEU A 3 -8.16 -4.99 7.52
CA LEU A 3 -7.97 -3.53 7.48
C LEU A 3 -9.03 -2.82 8.32
N THR A 4 -8.63 -1.74 8.99
CA THR A 4 -9.57 -0.85 9.69
C THR A 4 -10.44 -0.09 8.69
N GLN A 5 -11.56 0.47 9.14
CA GLN A 5 -12.43 1.26 8.26
C GLN A 5 -11.67 2.41 7.57
N GLY A 6 -10.91 3.20 8.33
CA GLY A 6 -10.12 4.30 7.74
C GLY A 6 -9.06 3.82 6.74
N GLN A 7 -8.51 2.61 6.90
CA GLN A 7 -7.61 2.01 5.91
C GLN A 7 -8.36 1.59 4.64
N GLN A 8 -9.56 1.03 4.78
CA GLN A 8 -10.43 0.70 3.65
C GLN A 8 -10.83 1.97 2.88
N ASP A 9 -11.17 3.04 3.59
CA ASP A 9 -11.50 4.34 3.00
C ASP A 9 -10.31 4.91 2.20
N VAL A 10 -9.08 4.77 2.72
CA VAL A 10 -7.86 5.15 2.01
C VAL A 10 -7.72 4.37 0.70
N ILE A 11 -7.97 3.05 0.69
CA ILE A 11 -7.87 2.22 -0.52
C ILE A 11 -8.96 2.59 -1.54
N ALA A 12 -10.18 2.86 -1.07
CA ALA A 12 -11.32 3.16 -1.93
C ALA A 12 -11.30 4.60 -2.50
N ALA A 13 -10.61 5.53 -1.85
CA ALA A 13 -10.56 6.91 -2.29
C ALA A 13 -9.80 7.09 -3.62
N ASP A 14 -10.40 7.81 -4.57
CA ASP A 14 -9.74 8.22 -5.81
C ASP A 14 -9.07 9.60 -5.66
N GLY A 15 -8.16 9.93 -6.60
CA GLY A 15 -7.52 11.25 -6.65
C GLY A 15 -6.49 11.51 -5.54
N HIS A 16 -6.30 12.80 -5.20
CA HIS A 16 -5.32 13.23 -4.21
C HIS A 16 -5.84 13.04 -2.79
N LEU A 17 -5.04 12.43 -1.92
CA LEU A 17 -5.43 12.10 -0.55
C LEU A 17 -4.37 12.55 0.46
N LEU A 18 -4.82 13.22 1.52
CA LEU A 18 -3.99 13.52 2.70
C LEU A 18 -4.38 12.56 3.82
N ILE A 19 -3.40 11.80 4.32
CA ILE A 19 -3.61 10.83 5.40
C ILE A 19 -2.89 11.33 6.65
N VAL A 20 -3.64 11.49 7.73
CA VAL A 20 -3.11 11.84 9.05
C VAL A 20 -3.22 10.63 9.96
N GLY A 21 -2.16 10.31 10.69
CA GLY A 21 -2.18 9.20 11.65
C GLY A 21 -0.95 9.20 12.55
N GLY A 22 -1.12 8.74 13.79
CA GLY A 22 -0.04 8.63 14.77
C GLY A 22 1.07 7.64 14.38
N PRO A 23 2.18 7.60 15.13
CA PRO A 23 3.20 6.56 14.97
C PRO A 23 2.58 5.15 15.02
N GLY A 24 3.05 4.23 14.18
CA GLY A 24 2.54 2.85 14.15
C GLY A 24 1.15 2.65 13.53
N SER A 25 0.46 3.70 13.08
CA SER A 25 -0.88 3.60 12.49
C SER A 25 -0.94 2.90 11.12
N GLY A 26 0.16 2.34 10.62
CA GLY A 26 0.22 1.61 9.34
C GLY A 26 0.17 2.48 8.08
N LYS A 27 0.50 3.78 8.14
CA LYS A 27 0.50 4.70 6.97
C LYS A 27 1.30 4.16 5.79
N THR A 28 2.51 3.67 6.06
CA THR A 28 3.39 3.11 5.03
C THR A 28 2.77 1.83 4.44
N THR A 29 2.31 0.92 5.29
CA THR A 29 1.64 -0.32 4.87
C THR A 29 0.44 -0.05 3.97
N ILE A 30 -0.48 0.84 4.38
CA ILE A 30 -1.67 1.12 3.57
C ILE A 30 -1.33 1.83 2.25
N SER A 31 -0.28 2.65 2.22
CA SER A 31 0.20 3.27 0.98
C SER A 31 0.75 2.26 -0.02
N ILE A 32 1.41 1.19 0.46
CA ILE A 32 1.92 0.10 -0.38
C ILE A 32 0.77 -0.75 -0.93
N LEU A 33 -0.21 -1.07 -0.09
CA LEU A 33 -1.42 -1.80 -0.52
C LEU A 33 -2.20 -1.01 -1.58
N LYS A 34 -2.38 0.30 -1.37
CA LYS A 34 -3.02 1.17 -2.36
C LYS A 34 -2.22 1.25 -3.66
N ALA A 35 -0.89 1.34 -3.56
CA ALA A 35 -0.02 1.32 -4.72
C ALA A 35 -0.19 0.03 -5.53
N ALA A 36 -0.20 -1.14 -4.88
CA ALA A 36 -0.44 -2.42 -5.55
C ALA A 36 -1.77 -2.43 -6.33
N GLN A 37 -2.86 -1.96 -5.72
CA GLN A 37 -4.15 -1.82 -6.41
C GLN A 37 -4.08 -0.87 -7.61
N ILE A 38 -3.33 0.24 -7.52
CA ILE A 38 -3.13 1.17 -8.64
C ILE A 38 -2.34 0.49 -9.77
N VAL A 39 -1.31 -0.29 -9.44
CA VAL A 39 -0.55 -1.08 -10.43
C VAL A 39 -1.48 -2.00 -11.20
N GLU A 40 -2.32 -2.77 -10.51
CA GLU A 40 -3.21 -3.75 -11.13
C GLU A 40 -4.29 -3.12 -12.01
N LYS A 41 -4.84 -1.97 -11.60
CA LYS A 41 -6.02 -1.38 -12.25
C LYS A 41 -5.72 -0.26 -13.25
N HIS A 42 -4.64 0.49 -13.06
CA HIS A 42 -4.46 1.79 -13.73
C HIS A 42 -3.08 1.99 -14.36
N LEU A 43 -2.07 1.19 -14.01
CA LEU A 43 -0.71 1.44 -14.45
C LEU A 43 -0.42 0.76 -15.79
N TRP A 44 -0.01 1.56 -16.79
CA TRP A 44 0.37 1.05 -18.11
C TRP A 44 1.85 0.63 -18.15
N SER A 45 2.19 -0.15 -19.18
CA SER A 45 3.58 -0.52 -19.46
C SER A 45 4.47 0.73 -19.55
N GLY A 46 5.57 0.73 -18.82
CA GLY A 46 6.53 1.84 -18.75
C GLY A 46 6.22 2.90 -17.69
N GLN A 47 5.07 2.86 -17.03
CA GLN A 47 4.78 3.73 -15.88
C GLN A 47 5.30 3.12 -14.57
N SER A 48 5.55 3.97 -13.57
CA SER A 48 6.04 3.55 -12.26
C SER A 48 5.41 4.35 -11.13
N ILE A 49 5.43 3.77 -9.92
CA ILE A 49 4.99 4.43 -8.69
C ILE A 49 6.23 4.92 -7.93
N LEU A 50 6.21 6.18 -7.50
CA LEU A 50 7.28 6.82 -6.75
C LEU A 50 6.92 6.97 -5.27
N PHE A 51 7.69 6.35 -4.38
CA PHE A 51 7.63 6.58 -2.94
C PHE A 51 8.71 7.59 -2.53
N LEU A 52 8.31 8.71 -1.93
CA LEU A 52 9.22 9.74 -1.41
C LEU A 52 9.20 9.76 0.12
N SER A 53 10.38 9.83 0.73
CA SER A 53 10.51 9.93 2.17
C SER A 53 11.67 10.83 2.57
N PHE A 54 11.58 11.42 3.76
CA PHE A 54 12.60 12.36 4.27
C PHE A 54 13.82 11.65 4.87
N ALA A 55 13.62 10.48 5.50
CA ALA A 55 14.68 9.76 6.19
C ALA A 55 15.21 8.60 5.33
N ARG A 56 16.53 8.38 5.34
CA ARG A 56 17.09 7.20 4.66
C ARG A 56 16.64 5.89 5.30
N ALA A 57 16.46 5.87 6.62
CA ALA A 57 16.01 4.69 7.36
C ALA A 57 14.61 4.21 6.95
N THR A 58 13.73 5.11 6.48
CA THR A 58 12.39 4.74 6.02
C THR A 58 12.42 4.11 4.63
N ILE A 59 13.47 4.32 3.83
CA ILE A 59 13.65 3.66 2.53
C ILE A 59 13.73 2.14 2.73
N SER A 60 14.59 1.69 3.64
CA SER A 60 14.73 0.25 3.96
C SER A 60 13.43 -0.36 4.47
N CYS A 61 12.65 0.39 5.26
CA CYS A 61 11.35 -0.04 5.76
C CYS A 61 10.32 -0.20 4.62
N VAL A 62 10.30 0.74 3.67
CA VAL A 62 9.42 0.64 2.49
C VAL A 62 9.80 -0.56 1.63
N VAL A 63 11.09 -0.78 1.36
CA VAL A 63 11.56 -1.94 0.57
C VAL A 63 11.16 -3.25 1.26
N ALA A 64 11.45 -3.38 2.56
CA ALA A 64 11.07 -4.58 3.32
C ALA A 64 9.55 -4.80 3.34
N ALA A 65 8.75 -3.75 3.46
CA ALA A 65 7.30 -3.84 3.42
C ALA A 65 6.76 -4.25 2.03
N ILE A 66 7.38 -3.80 0.95
CA ILE A 66 7.05 -4.22 -0.42
C ILE A 66 7.38 -5.70 -0.62
N GLU A 67 8.55 -6.16 -0.15
CA GLU A 67 8.95 -7.56 -0.23
C GLU A 67 8.04 -8.46 0.61
N TYR A 68 7.64 -8.02 1.80
CA TYR A 68 6.67 -8.73 2.63
C TYR A 68 5.34 -8.90 1.91
N GLU A 69 4.81 -7.84 1.28
CA GLU A 69 3.54 -7.89 0.56
C GLU A 69 3.59 -8.86 -0.63
N ARG A 70 4.67 -8.86 -1.40
CA ARG A 70 4.85 -9.77 -2.55
C ARG A 70 4.86 -11.26 -2.16
N ASN A 71 5.26 -11.57 -0.93
CA ASN A 71 5.37 -12.93 -0.43
C ASN A 71 4.10 -13.40 0.29
N LEU A 72 3.05 -12.59 0.36
CA LEU A 72 1.76 -13.04 0.87
C LEU A 72 1.12 -13.99 -0.14
N PRO A 73 0.68 -15.19 0.27
CA PRO A 73 -0.12 -16.03 -0.61
C PRO A 73 -1.38 -15.25 -1.00
N SER A 74 -1.67 -15.18 -2.30
CA SER A 74 -2.95 -14.68 -2.79
C SER A 74 -4.03 -15.52 -2.16
N CYS A 75 -4.72 -14.98 -1.16
CA CYS A 75 -5.84 -15.64 -0.51
C CYS A 75 -6.99 -15.61 -1.52
N THR A 76 -6.97 -16.54 -2.48
CA THR A 76 -8.15 -16.90 -3.26
C THR A 76 -9.14 -17.44 -2.24
N ALA A 77 -10.20 -16.67 -2.00
CA ALA A 77 -11.38 -17.18 -1.32
C ALA A 77 -11.79 -18.46 -2.05
N GLU A 78 -11.64 -19.60 -1.37
CA GLU A 78 -12.23 -20.85 -1.79
C GLU A 78 -13.74 -20.67 -1.73
N THR A 79 -14.35 -20.45 -2.89
CA THR A 79 -15.79 -20.51 -3.08
C THR A 79 -16.20 -21.97 -2.93
N HIS A 80 -16.92 -22.28 -1.86
CA HIS A 80 -17.61 -23.56 -1.67
C HIS A 80 -19.11 -23.30 -1.47
#